data_AF-A0A6A7B6A0-F1
#
_entry.id   AF-A0A6A7B6A0-F1
#
_cell.length_a   1.000
_cell.length_b   1.000
_cell.length_c   1.000
_cell.angle_alpha   90.00
_cell.angle_beta   90.00
_cell.angle_gamma   90.00
#
_symmetry.space_group_name_H-M   'P 1'
#
loop_
_entity.id
_entity.type
_entity.pdbx_description
1 polymer ?
#
loop_
_entity_poly.entity_id
_entity_poly.type
_entity_poly.pdbx_seq_one_letter_code
_entity_poly.pdbx_strand_id
1 'polypeptide(L)'
;MASLPSVAFASSLADAASEQQLDISEWYSAYQSCQFFFLDQAQHEAGVEAVCALMNICLPSQWADSPLFNVSSLQTHASGPGAQGISSRRPGPVSDTRTQPAAARVSLIPFIRRLVVTGMDTTSIMHGFFGDDWRQGVGPMHECERKNYLFAAKSVGWADVKCLYDMSPHETVPFMKPLQQVQLVEIERAESAWSRWLAMEDWMVGPRAPDAGCHEQ
;
A
#
# COMPACT_ATOMS: atom_id res chain seq x y z
N MET A 1 -8.06 -50.98 21.39
CA MET A 1 -9.25 -50.11 21.30
C MET A 1 -8.91 -48.79 21.96
N ALA A 2 -9.40 -47.69 21.39
CA ALA A 2 -9.15 -46.27 21.71
C ALA A 2 -7.80 -45.73 21.18
N SER A 3 -7.72 -44.58 20.50
CA SER A 3 -8.71 -43.76 19.80
C SER A 3 -7.92 -42.84 18.85
N LEU A 4 -8.40 -42.63 17.62
CA LEU A 4 -7.72 -41.81 16.61
C LEU A 4 -7.65 -40.33 17.04
N PRO A 5 -6.51 -39.64 16.91
CA PRO A 5 -6.46 -38.18 16.97
C PRO A 5 -6.83 -37.61 15.59
N SER A 6 -8.05 -37.86 15.11
CA SER A 6 -8.45 -37.47 13.74
C SER A 6 -9.46 -36.33 13.66
N VAL A 7 -10.06 -35.94 14.78
CA VAL A 7 -11.16 -34.96 14.77
C VAL A 7 -10.69 -33.54 15.09
N ALA A 8 -9.73 -33.37 16.00
CA ALA A 8 -9.23 -32.05 16.39
C ALA A 8 -8.36 -31.38 15.30
N PHE A 9 -7.54 -32.16 14.60
CA PHE A 9 -6.67 -31.64 13.52
C PHE A 9 -7.47 -31.29 12.25
N ALA A 10 -8.50 -32.07 11.94
CA ALA A 10 -9.42 -31.80 10.85
C ALA A 10 -10.28 -30.54 11.12
N SER A 11 -10.68 -30.32 12.38
CA SER A 11 -11.41 -29.12 12.78
C SER A 11 -10.56 -27.84 12.62
N SER A 12 -9.26 -27.91 12.89
CA SER A 12 -8.36 -26.75 12.76
C SER A 12 -8.02 -26.39 11.31
N LEU A 13 -8.01 -27.37 10.39
CA LEU A 13 -7.87 -27.12 8.95
C LEU A 13 -9.18 -26.59 8.34
N ALA A 14 -10.33 -27.02 8.87
CA ALA A 14 -11.63 -26.48 8.48
C ALA A 14 -11.84 -25.03 8.94
N ASP A 15 -11.30 -24.66 10.12
CA ASP A 15 -11.37 -23.28 10.63
C ASP A 15 -10.45 -22.32 9.85
N ALA A 16 -9.30 -22.82 9.37
CA ALA A 16 -8.44 -22.11 8.41
C ALA A 16 -9.07 -21.99 7.01
N ALA A 17 -9.93 -22.95 6.62
CA ALA A 17 -10.70 -22.89 5.38
C ALA A 17 -11.89 -21.92 5.46
N SER A 18 -12.23 -21.41 6.65
CA SER A 18 -13.22 -20.34 6.87
C SER A 18 -12.62 -18.94 7.03
N GLU A 19 -11.34 -18.76 6.69
CA GLU A 19 -10.87 -17.45 6.21
C GLU A 19 -11.59 -17.21 4.89
N GLN A 20 -12.65 -16.39 4.94
CA GLN A 20 -13.61 -16.13 3.86
C GLN A 20 -13.03 -16.41 2.49
N GLN A 21 -13.55 -17.44 1.82
CA GLN A 21 -13.20 -17.75 0.44
C GLN A 21 -13.55 -16.53 -0.40
N LEU A 22 -12.60 -15.60 -0.51
CA LEU A 22 -12.74 -14.35 -1.23
C LEU A 22 -13.13 -14.73 -2.64
N ASP A 23 -14.35 -14.36 -3.05
CA ASP A 23 -14.72 -14.50 -4.45
C ASP A 23 -13.83 -13.53 -5.23
N ILE A 24 -12.79 -14.07 -5.85
CA ILE A 24 -11.76 -13.31 -6.57
C ILE A 24 -12.41 -12.44 -7.66
N SER A 25 -13.50 -12.92 -8.27
CA SER A 25 -14.17 -12.20 -9.34
C SER A 25 -14.96 -11.00 -8.80
N GLU A 26 -15.70 -11.20 -7.71
CA GLU A 26 -16.45 -10.14 -7.04
C GLU A 26 -15.51 -9.09 -6.44
N TRP A 27 -14.45 -9.55 -5.76
CA TRP A 27 -13.39 -8.71 -5.22
C TRP A 27 -12.72 -7.87 -6.31
N TYR A 28 -12.34 -8.50 -7.43
CA TYR A 28 -11.65 -7.79 -8.51
C TYR A 28 -12.54 -6.72 -9.14
N SER A 29 -13.84 -6.99 -9.30
CA SER A 29 -14.80 -5.98 -9.77
C SER A 29 -14.85 -4.78 -8.82
N ALA A 30 -14.96 -5.01 -7.52
CA ALA A 30 -14.95 -3.93 -6.52
C ALA A 30 -13.61 -3.18 -6.48
N TYR A 31 -12.49 -3.89 -6.63
CA TYR A 31 -11.16 -3.28 -6.73
C TYR A 31 -11.05 -2.37 -7.96
N GLN A 32 -11.59 -2.78 -9.10
CA GLN A 32 -11.64 -1.95 -10.30
C GLN A 32 -12.50 -0.69 -10.06
N SER A 33 -13.66 -0.80 -9.42
CA SER A 33 -14.46 0.37 -9.01
C SER A 33 -13.63 1.35 -8.19
N CYS A 34 -12.87 0.86 -7.21
CA CYS A 34 -11.98 1.69 -6.38
C CYS A 34 -10.90 2.39 -7.22
N GLN A 35 -10.29 1.69 -8.17
CA GLN A 35 -9.28 2.26 -9.07
C GLN A 35 -9.87 3.37 -9.94
N PHE A 36 -11.02 3.12 -10.57
CA PHE A 36 -11.68 4.12 -11.40
C PHE A 36 -12.11 5.34 -10.59
N PHE A 37 -12.70 5.14 -9.41
CA PHE A 37 -13.07 6.23 -8.52
C PHE A 37 -11.85 7.07 -8.12
N PHE A 38 -10.76 6.42 -7.70
CA PHE A 38 -9.55 7.13 -7.28
C PHE A 38 -8.97 7.99 -8.41
N LEU A 39 -8.92 7.43 -9.62
CA LEU A 39 -8.31 8.07 -10.78
C LEU A 39 -9.20 9.14 -11.42
N ASP A 40 -10.50 8.92 -11.50
CA ASP A 40 -11.36 9.87 -12.22
C ASP A 40 -11.88 10.99 -11.29
N GLN A 41 -11.94 10.74 -9.98
CA GLN A 41 -12.57 11.66 -9.02
C GLN A 41 -11.65 11.98 -7.84
N ALA A 42 -11.27 10.99 -7.04
CA ALA A 42 -10.67 11.25 -5.73
C ALA A 42 -9.35 12.02 -5.81
N GLN A 43 -8.47 11.70 -6.77
CA GLN A 43 -7.18 12.39 -6.92
C GLN A 43 -7.28 13.87 -7.28
N HIS A 44 -8.47 14.37 -7.59
CA HIS A 44 -8.73 15.78 -7.90
C HIS A 44 -9.50 16.50 -6.77
N GLU A 45 -9.86 15.79 -5.70
CA GLU A 45 -10.51 16.37 -4.54
C GLU A 45 -9.47 17.03 -3.61
N ALA A 46 -9.75 18.26 -3.18
CA ALA A 46 -8.83 19.05 -2.37
C ALA A 46 -8.44 18.34 -1.05
N GLY A 47 -9.34 17.54 -0.48
CA GLY A 47 -9.06 16.75 0.72
C GLY A 47 -8.03 15.64 0.46
N VAL A 48 -8.14 14.94 -0.66
CA VAL A 48 -7.20 13.87 -1.05
C VAL A 48 -5.84 14.48 -1.42
N GLU A 49 -5.82 15.58 -2.16
CA GLU A 49 -4.58 16.33 -2.46
C GLU A 49 -3.86 16.76 -1.19
N ALA A 50 -4.58 17.34 -0.22
CA ALA A 50 -4.02 17.77 1.05
C ALA A 50 -3.46 16.60 1.86
N VAL A 51 -4.16 15.46 1.91
CA VAL A 51 -3.69 14.25 2.59
C VAL A 51 -2.44 13.70 1.90
N CYS A 52 -2.43 13.59 0.57
CA CYS A 52 -1.28 13.14 -0.22
C CYS A 52 -0.04 14.02 -0.02
N ALA A 53 -0.22 15.34 -0.04
CA ALA A 53 0.85 16.29 0.26
C ALA A 53 1.38 16.11 1.68
N LEU A 54 0.49 15.96 2.68
CA LEU A 54 0.88 15.74 4.08
C LEU A 54 1.66 14.44 4.28
N MET A 55 1.28 13.37 3.57
CA MET A 55 1.92 12.06 3.68
C MET A 55 3.11 11.86 2.73
N ASN A 56 3.47 12.89 1.96
CA ASN A 56 4.55 12.88 0.98
C ASN A 56 4.46 11.72 -0.01
N ILE A 57 3.34 11.66 -0.74
CA ILE A 57 3.13 10.73 -1.87
C ILE A 57 2.51 11.48 -3.04
N CYS A 58 3.01 11.23 -4.23
CA CYS A 58 2.55 11.83 -5.47
C CYS A 58 1.28 11.13 -5.96
N LEU A 59 0.28 11.92 -6.33
CA LEU A 59 -0.91 11.44 -7.02
C LEU A 59 -0.59 11.04 -8.46
N PRO A 60 -1.35 10.12 -9.07
CA PRO A 60 -1.13 9.72 -10.46
C PRO A 60 -1.15 10.89 -11.45
N SER A 61 -2.01 11.88 -11.22
CA SER A 61 -2.08 13.13 -12.00
C SER A 61 -0.80 13.97 -11.94
N GLN A 62 0.04 13.77 -10.92
CA GLN A 62 1.30 14.49 -10.69
C GLN A 62 2.52 13.76 -11.29
N TRP A 63 2.36 12.53 -11.80
CA TRP A 63 3.46 11.75 -12.37
C TRP A 63 3.94 12.25 -13.75
N ALA A 64 3.27 13.23 -14.35
CA ALA A 64 3.75 13.87 -15.57
C ALA A 64 4.93 14.80 -15.25
N ASP A 65 6.07 14.58 -15.93
CA ASP A 65 7.24 15.46 -15.95
C ASP A 65 6.87 16.85 -16.49
N SER A 66 6.28 17.69 -15.64
CA SER A 66 6.17 19.11 -15.89
C SER A 66 7.38 19.78 -15.23
N PRO A 67 8.45 20.10 -15.98
CA PRO A 67 9.52 20.92 -15.45
C PRO A 67 8.90 22.19 -14.87
N LEU A 68 9.38 22.60 -13.70
CA LEU A 68 8.96 23.76 -12.92
C LEU A 68 9.01 25.06 -13.77
N PHE A 69 8.05 25.27 -14.66
CA PHE A 69 7.99 26.44 -15.54
C PHE A 69 6.97 27.47 -15.08
N ASN A 70 6.28 27.25 -13.95
CA ASN A 70 5.19 28.14 -13.57
C ASN A 70 5.14 28.55 -12.10
N VAL A 71 6.30 28.80 -11.49
CA VAL A 71 6.36 29.55 -10.22
C VAL A 71 6.20 31.08 -10.46
N SER A 72 6.31 31.55 -11.71
CA SER A 72 6.34 32.99 -12.03
C SER A 72 5.01 33.59 -12.54
N SER A 73 3.96 32.81 -12.83
CA SER A 73 2.69 33.40 -13.32
C SER A 73 1.78 33.96 -12.22
N LEU A 74 2.13 33.76 -10.94
CA LEU A 74 1.45 34.38 -9.80
C LEU A 74 2.01 35.75 -9.39
N GLN A 75 2.99 36.32 -10.12
CA GLN A 75 3.37 37.73 -9.96
C GLN A 75 2.75 38.59 -11.07
N THR A 76 1.45 38.84 -10.95
CA THR A 76 0.77 39.87 -11.71
C THR A 76 1.05 41.25 -11.09
N HIS A 77 2.19 41.87 -11.40
CA HIS A 77 2.35 43.32 -11.24
C HIS A 77 3.25 43.94 -12.31
N ALA A 78 2.66 44.91 -13.02
CA ALA A 78 3.24 46.03 -13.78
C ALA A 78 3.51 45.86 -15.29
N SER A 79 2.48 46.22 -16.06
CA SER A 79 2.47 47.10 -17.24
C SER A 79 3.74 47.28 -18.09
N GLY A 80 3.71 46.77 -19.32
CA GLY A 80 4.58 47.21 -20.42
C GLY A 80 4.07 46.70 -21.77
N PRO A 81 3.80 47.56 -22.78
CA PRO A 81 3.29 47.10 -24.07
C PRO A 81 4.45 46.79 -25.02
N GLY A 82 4.49 45.55 -25.54
CA GLY A 82 5.20 45.22 -26.76
C GLY A 82 6.32 44.20 -26.60
N ALA A 83 6.04 42.96 -26.98
CA ALA A 83 6.96 42.11 -27.74
C ALA A 83 6.21 40.87 -28.24
N GLN A 84 5.97 40.83 -29.54
CA GLN A 84 5.60 39.61 -30.26
C GLN A 84 6.81 38.67 -30.26
N GLY A 85 6.63 37.44 -29.79
CA GLY A 85 7.69 36.43 -29.74
C GLY A 85 7.17 35.08 -30.22
N ILE A 86 7.39 34.82 -31.50
CA ILE A 86 7.17 33.53 -32.19
C ILE A 86 7.90 32.42 -31.43
N SER A 87 7.22 31.35 -31.04
CA SER A 87 7.89 30.15 -30.51
C SER A 87 7.68 28.94 -31.42
N SER A 88 8.82 28.36 -31.75
CA SER A 88 9.08 27.36 -32.78
C SER A 88 8.37 26.04 -32.52
N ARG A 89 7.63 25.54 -33.52
CA ARG A 89 7.19 24.13 -33.57
C ARG A 89 8.40 23.27 -33.90
N ARG A 90 8.75 22.31 -33.04
CA ARG A 90 9.71 21.24 -33.39
C ARG A 90 9.06 19.86 -33.21
N PRO A 91 9.26 18.90 -34.15
CA PRO A 91 8.62 17.59 -34.10
C PRO A 91 9.32 16.68 -33.09
N GLY A 92 8.56 16.05 -32.20
CA GLY A 92 9.04 14.97 -31.33
C GLY A 92 9.06 13.62 -32.07
N PRO A 93 10.00 12.72 -31.75
CA PRO A 93 10.04 11.38 -32.34
C PRO A 93 8.90 10.50 -31.79
N VAL A 94 8.38 9.68 -32.68
CA VAL A 94 7.31 8.70 -32.48
C VAL A 94 7.82 7.39 -31.85
N SER A 95 6.85 6.64 -31.31
CA SER A 95 6.85 5.22 -30.91
C SER A 95 7.19 4.97 -29.42
N ASP A 96 6.38 4.26 -28.63
CA ASP A 96 5.46 3.17 -28.98
C ASP A 96 4.11 3.23 -28.26
N THR A 97 3.06 2.98 -29.05
CA THR A 97 1.72 2.63 -28.61
C THR A 97 1.73 1.27 -27.91
N ARG A 98 1.60 1.27 -26.58
CA ARG A 98 0.76 0.26 -25.92
C ARG A 98 -0.49 0.96 -25.43
N THR A 99 -1.50 0.96 -26.29
CA THR A 99 -2.92 1.23 -26.01
C THR A 99 -3.41 0.28 -24.92
N GLN A 100 -3.03 0.57 -23.68
CA GLN A 100 -3.81 0.26 -22.50
C GLN A 100 -4.27 1.62 -21.96
N PRO A 101 -5.54 1.78 -21.56
CA PRO A 101 -5.92 3.01 -20.87
C PRO A 101 -4.96 3.16 -19.68
N ALA A 102 -4.26 4.29 -19.60
CA ALA A 102 -3.25 4.54 -18.57
C ALA A 102 -3.81 4.34 -17.14
N ALA A 103 -5.14 4.45 -16.99
CA ALA A 103 -5.87 4.15 -15.77
C ALA A 103 -5.75 2.68 -15.28
N ALA A 104 -5.58 1.70 -16.18
CA ALA A 104 -5.59 0.27 -15.82
C ALA A 104 -4.30 -0.23 -15.13
N ARG A 105 -3.37 0.65 -14.75
CA ARG A 105 -2.05 0.26 -14.21
C ARG A 105 -1.66 0.90 -12.88
N VAL A 106 -2.51 1.77 -12.31
CA VAL A 106 -2.18 2.41 -11.04
C VAL A 106 -2.47 1.45 -9.89
N SER A 107 -1.42 1.00 -9.23
CA SER A 107 -1.56 0.23 -7.99
C SER A 107 -2.04 1.16 -6.87
N LEU A 108 -3.07 0.74 -6.14
CA LEU A 108 -3.56 1.46 -4.95
C LEU A 108 -2.74 1.14 -3.69
N ILE A 109 -1.89 0.10 -3.73
CA ILE A 109 -1.09 -0.37 -2.58
C ILE A 109 -0.20 0.73 -1.99
N PRO A 110 0.53 1.56 -2.78
CA PRO A 110 1.31 2.66 -2.24
C PRO A 110 0.47 3.60 -1.36
N PHE A 111 -0.72 3.99 -1.81
CA PHE A 111 -1.61 4.87 -1.06
C PHE A 111 -2.10 4.20 0.23
N ILE A 112 -2.51 2.93 0.16
CA ILE A 112 -2.93 2.16 1.35
C ILE A 112 -1.79 2.07 2.38
N ARG A 113 -0.58 1.70 1.95
CA ARG A 113 0.61 1.63 2.81
C ARG A 113 0.88 2.97 3.49
N ARG A 114 0.77 4.06 2.74
CA ARG A 114 1.02 5.40 3.25
C ARG A 114 -0.04 5.85 4.27
N LEU A 115 -1.31 5.59 3.98
CA LEU A 115 -2.40 5.87 4.90
C LEU A 115 -2.25 5.08 6.21
N VAL A 116 -1.91 3.80 6.14
CA VAL A 116 -1.73 2.94 7.32
C VAL A 116 -0.56 3.43 8.19
N VAL A 117 0.63 3.60 7.63
CA VAL A 117 1.82 3.96 8.42
C VAL A 117 1.73 5.36 9.04
N THR A 118 1.01 6.28 8.40
CA THR A 118 0.76 7.63 8.92
C THR A 118 -0.46 7.71 9.84
N GLY A 119 -1.19 6.60 10.04
CA GLY A 119 -2.40 6.53 10.85
C GLY A 119 -3.58 7.34 10.29
N MET A 120 -3.63 7.49 8.96
CA MET A 120 -4.68 8.20 8.22
C MET A 120 -5.66 7.25 7.51
N ASP A 121 -5.74 6.00 7.95
CA ASP A 121 -6.56 4.95 7.36
C ASP A 121 -7.97 4.82 7.99
N THR A 122 -8.55 5.95 8.41
CA THR A 122 -9.91 5.99 8.98
C THR A 122 -10.96 5.64 7.92
N THR A 123 -12.12 5.14 8.34
CA THR A 123 -13.24 4.81 7.43
C THR A 123 -13.59 5.97 6.49
N SER A 124 -13.60 7.22 6.98
CA SER A 124 -13.92 8.39 6.17
C SER A 124 -12.84 8.70 5.13
N ILE A 125 -11.55 8.55 5.48
CA ILE A 125 -10.45 8.77 4.53
C ILE A 125 -10.42 7.66 3.48
N MET A 126 -10.60 6.40 3.90
CA MET A 126 -10.66 5.26 2.98
C MET A 126 -11.81 5.40 1.97
N HIS A 127 -12.99 5.83 2.44
CA HIS A 127 -14.13 6.15 1.58
C HIS A 127 -13.83 7.32 0.64
N GLY A 128 -13.23 8.40 1.15
CA GLY A 128 -12.85 9.56 0.34
C GLY A 128 -11.81 9.25 -0.75
N PHE A 129 -10.91 8.29 -0.52
CA PHE A 129 -9.92 7.86 -1.52
C PHE A 129 -10.49 6.85 -2.53
N PHE A 130 -11.30 5.90 -2.08
CA PHE A 130 -11.60 4.69 -2.86
C PHE A 130 -13.09 4.47 -3.16
N GLY A 131 -13.97 5.35 -2.70
CA GLY A 131 -15.40 5.33 -2.99
C GLY A 131 -16.18 4.33 -2.15
N ASP A 132 -17.44 4.08 -2.53
CA ASP A 132 -18.37 3.25 -1.75
C ASP A 132 -17.94 1.78 -1.62
N ASP A 133 -17.33 1.23 -2.67
CA ASP A 133 -16.91 -0.17 -2.76
C ASP A 133 -15.60 -0.46 -2.01
N TRP A 134 -15.00 0.54 -1.33
CA TRP A 134 -13.65 0.41 -0.77
C TRP A 134 -13.49 -0.79 0.16
N ARG A 135 -14.52 -1.10 0.95
CA ARG A 135 -14.49 -2.21 1.92
C ARG A 135 -14.33 -3.56 1.22
N GLN A 136 -14.96 -3.74 0.08
CA GLN A 136 -14.85 -4.96 -0.70
C GLN A 136 -13.62 -4.93 -1.61
N GLY A 137 -13.32 -3.80 -2.25
CA GLY A 137 -12.23 -3.68 -3.21
C GLY A 137 -10.83 -3.63 -2.56
N VAL A 138 -10.57 -2.60 -1.75
CA VAL A 138 -9.25 -2.41 -1.10
C VAL A 138 -9.19 -2.86 0.35
N GLY A 139 -10.33 -3.18 0.97
CA GLY A 139 -10.42 -3.65 2.36
C GLY A 139 -9.47 -4.81 2.68
N PRO A 140 -9.39 -5.87 1.87
CA PRO A 140 -8.44 -6.96 2.12
C PRO A 140 -6.97 -6.48 2.16
N MET A 141 -6.58 -5.56 1.27
CA MET A 141 -5.22 -4.99 1.24
C MET A 141 -4.98 -4.09 2.46
N HIS A 142 -5.98 -3.30 2.84
CA HIS A 142 -5.94 -2.43 4.01
C HIS A 142 -5.76 -3.24 5.30
N GLU A 143 -6.54 -4.31 5.50
CA GLU A 143 -6.42 -5.20 6.65
C GLU A 143 -5.08 -5.92 6.69
N CYS A 144 -4.61 -6.44 5.55
CA CYS A 144 -3.30 -7.08 5.45
C CYS A 144 -2.18 -6.10 5.78
N GLU A 145 -2.27 -4.85 5.32
CA GLU A 145 -1.25 -3.84 5.56
C GLU A 145 -1.21 -3.38 7.02
N ARG A 146 -2.36 -3.24 7.68
CA ARG A 146 -2.43 -2.96 9.13
C ARG A 146 -1.75 -4.04 9.95
N LYS A 147 -2.01 -5.31 9.61
CA LYS A 147 -1.27 -6.45 10.19
C LYS A 147 0.23 -6.27 9.95
N ASN A 148 0.66 -6.14 8.69
CA ASN A 148 2.09 -6.00 8.36
C ASN A 148 2.78 -4.88 9.15
N TYR A 149 2.10 -3.75 9.33
CA TYR A 149 2.64 -2.62 10.09
C TYR A 149 2.82 -2.93 11.58
N LEU A 150 1.83 -3.56 12.21
CA LEU A 150 1.93 -4.05 13.59
C LEU A 150 3.12 -5.01 13.77
N PHE A 151 3.34 -5.90 12.79
CA PHE A 151 4.45 -6.84 12.85
C PHE A 151 5.79 -6.12 12.72
N ALA A 152 5.95 -5.25 11.73
CA ALA A 152 7.17 -4.48 11.54
C ALA A 152 7.51 -3.65 12.78
N ALA A 153 6.51 -2.99 13.37
CA ALA A 153 6.66 -2.22 14.61
C ALA A 153 7.02 -3.08 15.83
N LYS A 154 6.66 -4.37 15.85
CA LYS A 154 6.98 -5.32 16.93
C LYS A 154 8.36 -5.96 16.75
N SER A 155 8.81 -6.16 15.52
CA SER A 155 10.00 -6.97 15.21
C SER A 155 11.30 -6.18 15.12
N VAL A 156 11.26 -4.92 14.67
CA VAL A 156 12.47 -4.11 14.45
C VAL A 156 12.33 -2.69 15.03
N GLY A 157 13.44 -1.95 15.05
CA GLY A 157 13.46 -0.58 15.56
C GLY A 157 12.70 0.39 14.64
N TRP A 158 12.28 1.53 15.21
CA TRP A 158 11.53 2.57 14.48
C TRP A 158 12.19 3.00 13.16
N ALA A 159 13.53 3.13 13.14
CA ALA A 159 14.25 3.53 11.93
C ALA A 159 14.13 2.49 10.81
N ASP A 160 14.21 1.20 11.14
CA ASP A 160 14.09 0.10 10.17
C ASP A 160 12.67 0.01 9.63
N VAL A 161 11.66 0.16 10.49
CA VAL A 161 10.25 0.24 10.05
C VAL A 161 10.08 1.39 9.08
N LYS A 162 10.60 2.58 9.38
CA LYS A 162 10.49 3.72 8.46
C LYS A 162 11.09 3.39 7.09
N CYS A 163 12.27 2.77 7.06
CA CYS A 163 12.92 2.36 5.81
C CYS A 163 12.06 1.36 4.99
N LEU A 164 11.31 0.47 5.64
CA LEU A 164 10.40 -0.48 4.97
C LEU A 164 9.17 0.19 4.32
N TYR A 165 8.84 1.42 4.75
CA TYR A 165 7.68 2.17 4.26
C TYR A 165 8.05 3.36 3.36
N ASP A 166 9.33 3.75 3.30
CA ASP A 166 9.82 4.69 2.30
C ASP A 166 9.73 4.03 0.91
N MET A 167 9.04 4.69 -0.05
CA MET A 167 8.77 4.11 -1.38
C MET A 167 9.80 4.52 -2.43
N SER A 168 10.27 5.75 -2.35
CA SER A 168 11.30 6.30 -3.23
C SER A 168 12.13 7.32 -2.45
N PRO A 169 13.33 7.70 -2.95
CA PRO A 169 14.14 8.75 -2.32
C PRO A 169 13.41 10.09 -2.16
N HIS A 170 12.36 10.33 -2.96
CA HIS A 170 11.59 11.58 -2.96
C HIS A 170 10.27 11.45 -2.19
N GLU A 171 9.71 10.25 -2.07
CA GLU A 171 8.46 9.96 -1.34
C GLU A 171 8.76 9.18 -0.06
N THR A 172 9.51 9.81 0.84
CA THR A 172 9.80 9.27 2.18
C THR A 172 8.62 9.51 3.13
N VAL A 173 8.39 8.59 4.07
CA VAL A 173 7.36 8.71 5.09
C VAL A 173 7.72 9.87 6.03
N PRO A 174 6.91 10.92 6.11
CA PRO A 174 7.26 12.12 6.87
C PRO A 174 7.15 11.89 8.38
N PHE A 175 6.23 11.03 8.81
CA PHE A 175 6.04 10.62 10.20
C PHE A 175 5.33 9.27 10.25
N MET A 176 5.51 8.53 11.33
CA MET A 176 4.80 7.28 11.60
C MET A 176 3.93 7.43 12.83
N LYS A 177 2.77 6.77 12.84
CA LYS A 177 1.88 6.74 14.01
C LYS A 177 1.57 5.30 14.40
N PRO A 178 1.52 4.98 15.70
CA PRO A 178 0.91 3.73 16.15
C PRO A 178 -0.49 3.58 15.53
N LEU A 179 -0.85 2.35 15.15
CA LEU A 179 -2.18 2.11 14.58
C LEU A 179 -3.27 2.63 15.51
N GLN A 180 -4.22 3.34 14.91
CA GLN A 180 -5.38 3.87 15.62
C GLN A 180 -6.52 2.86 15.55
N GLN A 181 -7.38 2.89 16.58
CA GLN A 181 -8.63 2.12 16.66
C GLN A 181 -8.46 0.59 16.53
N VAL A 182 -7.27 0.09 16.86
CA VAL A 182 -6.98 -1.35 16.84
C VAL A 182 -7.91 -2.07 17.81
N GLN A 183 -8.72 -2.98 17.29
CA GLN A 183 -9.58 -3.81 18.11
C GLN A 183 -8.76 -4.98 18.68
N LEU A 184 -9.09 -5.46 19.88
CA LEU A 184 -8.38 -6.59 20.50
C LEU A 184 -8.37 -7.82 19.57
N VAL A 185 -9.49 -8.07 18.89
CA VAL A 185 -9.61 -9.15 17.90
C VAL A 185 -8.64 -9.00 16.72
N GLU A 186 -8.29 -7.77 16.33
CA GLU A 186 -7.33 -7.50 15.27
C GLU A 186 -5.92 -7.91 15.73
N ILE A 187 -5.55 -7.56 16.97
CA ILE A 187 -4.29 -7.95 17.59
C ILE A 187 -4.21 -9.47 17.71
N GLU A 188 -5.23 -10.12 18.27
CA GLU A 188 -5.26 -11.58 18.47
C GLU A 188 -5.17 -12.33 17.14
N ARG A 189 -5.86 -11.86 16.09
CA ARG A 189 -5.77 -12.46 14.74
C ARG A 189 -4.39 -12.28 14.14
N ALA A 190 -3.81 -11.08 14.27
CA ALA A 190 -2.49 -10.79 13.77
C ALA A 190 -1.43 -11.66 14.48
N GLU A 191 -1.46 -11.70 15.82
CA GLU A 191 -0.59 -12.54 16.62
C GLU A 191 -0.76 -14.03 16.32
N SER A 192 -2.00 -14.53 16.18
CA SER A 192 -2.25 -15.94 15.85
C SER A 192 -1.73 -16.31 14.46
N ALA A 193 -1.98 -15.47 13.45
CA ALA A 193 -1.50 -15.70 12.09
C ALA A 193 0.04 -15.71 12.03
N TRP A 194 0.69 -14.80 12.76
CA TRP A 194 2.15 -14.75 12.79
C TRP A 194 2.78 -15.80 13.67
N SER A 195 2.20 -16.14 14.82
CA SER A 195 2.67 -17.26 15.64
C SER A 195 2.64 -18.54 14.82
N ARG A 196 1.64 -18.72 13.95
CA ARG A 196 1.61 -19.83 13.00
C ARG A 196 2.73 -19.74 11.96
N TRP A 197 3.01 -18.56 11.40
CA TRP A 197 4.07 -18.37 10.42
C TRP A 197 5.49 -18.50 11.01
N LEU A 198 5.73 -18.03 12.24
CA LEU A 198 6.98 -18.22 12.97
C LEU A 198 7.14 -19.67 13.43
N ALA A 199 6.04 -20.32 13.86
CA ALA A 199 6.04 -21.76 14.13
C ALA A 199 6.23 -22.59 12.85
N MET A 200 5.85 -22.02 11.69
CA MET A 200 6.40 -22.47 10.43
C MET A 200 7.89 -22.18 10.48
N GLU A 201 8.47 -20.98 10.38
CA GLU A 201 9.94 -20.71 10.41
C GLU A 201 10.82 -21.67 11.27
N ASP A 202 10.39 -22.04 12.49
CA ASP A 202 11.02 -23.06 13.36
C ASP A 202 11.19 -24.45 12.69
N TRP A 203 10.33 -24.82 11.74
CA TRP A 203 10.44 -25.98 10.83
C TRP A 203 11.64 -25.94 9.88
N MET A 204 12.24 -24.77 9.65
CA MET A 204 13.43 -24.60 8.81
C MET A 204 14.72 -24.70 9.63
N VAL A 205 14.62 -24.85 10.96
CA VAL A 205 15.76 -25.14 11.84
C VAL A 205 15.60 -26.54 12.44
N GLY A 206 15.58 -27.56 11.58
CA GLY A 206 15.85 -28.93 12.04
C GLY A 206 17.30 -29.04 12.57
N PRO A 207 17.62 -29.93 13.53
CA PRO A 207 18.97 -30.11 14.07
C PRO A 207 19.92 -30.81 13.07
N ARG A 208 20.20 -30.17 11.93
CA ARG A 208 21.06 -30.71 10.85
C ARG A 208 21.96 -29.67 10.19
N ALA A 209 22.73 -28.94 10.98
CA ALA A 209 24.13 -28.80 10.60
C ALA A 209 24.84 -30.00 11.23
N PRO A 210 25.43 -30.93 10.46
CA PRO A 210 26.33 -31.90 11.07
C PRO A 210 27.40 -31.11 11.80
N ASP A 211 27.66 -31.44 13.06
CA ASP A 211 28.83 -30.94 13.77
C ASP A 211 30.02 -31.14 12.84
N ALA A 212 30.65 -30.04 12.41
CA ALA A 212 31.92 -30.12 11.75
C ALA A 212 32.88 -30.68 12.79
N GLY A 213 32.97 -32.01 12.84
CA GLY A 213 33.91 -32.74 13.66
C GLY A 213 35.28 -32.17 13.36
N CYS A 214 35.80 -31.42 14.32
CA CYS A 214 37.21 -31.11 14.40
C CYS A 214 37.89 -32.46 14.65
N HIS A 215 38.18 -33.19 13.57
CA HIS A 215 39.11 -34.30 13.62
C HIS A 215 40.49 -33.68 13.81
N GLU A 216 40.98 -33.77 15.04
CA GLU A 216 42.39 -33.69 15.36
C GLU A 216 43.17 -34.66 14.47
N GLN A 217 44.10 -34.12 13.68
CA GLN A 217 45.34 -34.77 13.26
C GLN A 217 46.36 -33.70 12.83
#